data_AF-A0A3M1NPW7-F1
#
_entry.id   AF-A0A3M1NPW7-F1
#
_cell.length_a   1.000
_cell.length_b   1.000
_cell.length_c   1.000
_cell.angle_alpha   90.00
_cell.angle_beta   90.00
_cell.angle_gamma   90.00
#
_symmetry.space_group_name_H-M   'P 1'
#
loop_
_entity.id
_entity.type
_entity.pdbx_description
1 polymer ?
#
loop_
_entity_poly.entity_id
_entity_poly.type
_entity_poly.pdbx_seq_one_letter_code
_entity_poly.pdbx_strand_id
1 'polypeptide(L)' 'MEKENPKIQELKGNWKQFVGKMKETWGDLTDDDLDRFEGKRDQLEGYLMKKTGEERSEIRRKIDEIADEIKSRV' A
#
# COMPACT_ATOMS: atom_id res chain seq x y z
N MET A 1 -16.75 -7.91 13.09
CA MET A 1 -15.37 -8.38 13.36
C MET A 1 -14.51 -7.82 12.24
N GLU A 2 -13.51 -7.03 12.60
CA GLU A 2 -12.69 -6.23 11.67
C GLU A 2 -12.05 -7.14 10.63
N LYS A 3 -12.30 -6.83 9.35
CA LYS A 3 -11.84 -7.62 8.21
C LYS A 3 -10.32 -7.63 8.21
N GLU A 4 -9.73 -8.75 8.61
CA GLU A 4 -8.37 -9.12 8.21
C GLU A 4 -8.34 -9.04 6.68
N ASN A 5 -7.63 -8.05 6.15
CA ASN A 5 -7.60 -7.75 4.71
C ASN A 5 -6.22 -8.12 4.15
N PRO A 6 -6.01 -9.39 3.76
CA PRO A 6 -4.70 -9.98 3.42
C PRO A 6 -4.13 -9.53 2.07
N LYS A 7 -4.74 -8.56 1.38
CA LYS A 7 -4.38 -8.19 0.00
C LYS A 7 -2.88 -7.94 -0.22
N ILE A 8 -2.19 -7.25 0.71
CA ILE A 8 -0.75 -6.99 0.58
C ILE A 8 0.11 -8.26 0.70
N GLN A 9 -0.30 -9.25 1.51
CA GLN A 9 0.47 -10.48 1.67
C GLN A 9 0.49 -11.32 0.38
N GLU A 10 -0.56 -11.20 -0.43
CA GLU A 10 -0.68 -11.86 -1.73
C GLU A 10 0.09 -11.12 -2.84
N LEU A 11 0.50 -9.87 -2.60
CA LEU A 11 1.24 -9.04 -3.56
C LEU A 11 2.75 -9.29 -3.56
N LYS A 12 3.30 -10.23 -2.77
CA LYS A 12 4.76 -10.47 -2.70
C LYS A 12 5.43 -10.62 -4.08
N GLY A 13 4.77 -11.27 -5.04
CA GLY A 13 5.30 -11.40 -6.42
C GLY A 13 5.20 -10.11 -7.26
N ASN A 14 4.26 -9.22 -6.92
CA ASN A 14 3.99 -7.98 -7.62
C ASN A 14 4.31 -6.73 -6.79
N TRP A 15 5.11 -6.87 -5.73
CA TRP A 15 5.37 -5.81 -4.76
C TRP A 15 6.00 -4.58 -5.42
N LYS A 16 6.91 -4.79 -6.37
CA LYS A 16 7.51 -3.70 -7.16
C LYS A 16 6.48 -2.89 -7.95
N GLN A 17 5.44 -3.54 -8.50
CA GLN A 17 4.36 -2.83 -9.20
C GLN A 17 3.50 -2.04 -8.21
N PHE A 18 3.23 -2.63 -7.04
CA PHE A 18 2.54 -1.96 -5.94
C PHE A 18 3.27 -0.70 -5.50
N VAL A 19 4.57 -0.81 -5.20
CA VAL A 19 5.42 0.33 -4.86
C VAL A 19 5.42 1.38 -5.97
N GLY A 20 5.52 0.99 -7.24
CA GLY A 20 5.45 1.93 -8.36
C GLY A 20 4.15 2.74 -8.39
N LYS A 21 3.01 2.09 -8.16
CA LYS A 21 1.70 2.74 -8.08
C LYS A 21 1.54 3.61 -6.85
N MET A 22 2.02 3.17 -5.69
CA MET A 22 2.06 3.99 -4.48
C MET A 22 2.86 5.28 -4.71
N LYS A 23 4.02 5.20 -5.38
CA LYS A 23 4.81 6.38 -5.73
C LYS A 23 4.06 7.33 -6.68
N GLU A 24 3.32 6.79 -7.65
CA GLU A 24 2.47 7.57 -8.56
C GLU A 24 1.33 8.29 -7.81
N THR A 25 0.70 7.61 -6.84
CA THR A 25 -0.42 8.17 -6.06
C THR A 25 0.01 9.25 -5.07
N TRP A 26 1.14 9.07 -4.38
CA TRP A 26 1.54 9.97 -3.30
C TRP A 26 2.73 10.87 -3.61
N GLY A 27 3.50 10.61 -4.68
CA GLY A 27 4.60 11.44 -5.20
C GLY A 27 5.84 11.57 -4.31
N ASP A 28 5.65 11.67 -2.99
CA ASP A 28 6.67 11.91 -1.96
C ASP A 28 7.23 10.61 -1.35
N LEU A 29 6.73 9.45 -1.81
CA LEU A 29 7.18 8.16 -1.34
C LEU A 29 8.39 7.69 -2.15
N THR A 30 9.39 7.14 -1.46
CA THR A 30 10.52 6.47 -2.10
C THR A 30 10.29 4.96 -2.13
N ASP A 31 10.94 4.29 -3.08
CA ASP A 31 10.94 2.83 -3.15
C ASP A 31 11.53 2.20 -1.88
N ASP A 32 12.66 2.71 -1.40
CA ASP A 32 13.32 2.25 -0.17
C ASP A 32 12.42 2.38 1.07
N ASP A 33 11.70 3.50 1.20
CA ASP A 33 10.74 3.70 2.30
C ASP A 33 9.61 2.69 2.27
N LEU A 34 9.17 2.27 1.09
CA LEU A 34 8.07 1.34 0.93
C LEU A 34 8.52 -0.11 1.07
N ASP A 35 9.70 -0.46 0.56
CA ASP A 35 10.23 -1.83 0.54
C ASP A 35 10.29 -2.46 1.94
N ARG A 36 10.70 -1.68 2.96
CA ARG A 36 10.72 -2.13 4.37
C ARG A 36 9.35 -2.51 4.95
N PHE A 37 8.26 -2.11 4.29
CA PHE A 37 6.89 -2.41 4.67
C PHE A 37 6.26 -3.54 3.84
N GLU A 38 7.03 -4.25 3.02
CA GLU A 38 6.54 -5.41 2.28
C GLU A 38 5.88 -6.42 3.24
N GLY A 39 4.62 -6.76 2.95
CA GLY A 39 3.83 -7.66 3.79
C GLY A 39 3.32 -7.06 5.12
N LYS A 40 3.64 -5.80 5.44
CA LYS A 40 3.32 -5.13 6.71
C LYS A 40 2.35 -3.96 6.52
N ARG A 41 1.11 -4.28 6.17
CA ARG A 41 0.06 -3.28 5.89
C ARG A 41 -0.15 -2.26 7.02
N ASP A 42 -0.29 -2.70 8.27
CA ASP A 42 -0.54 -1.78 9.39
C ASP A 42 0.61 -0.75 9.57
N GLN A 43 1.86 -1.19 9.38
CA GLN A 43 3.01 -0.29 9.47
C GLN A 43 3.05 0.67 8.29
N LEU A 44 2.72 0.19 7.09
CA LEU A 44 2.57 1.03 5.90
C LEU A 44 1.49 2.10 6.09
N GLU A 45 0.30 1.72 6.56
CA GLU A 45 -0.79 2.67 6.84
C GLU A 45 -0.36 3.76 7.82
N GLY A 46 0.28 3.37 8.93
CA GLY A 46 0.78 4.32 9.93
C GLY A 46 1.90 5.23 9.43
N TYR A 47 2.76 4.72 8.54
CA TYR A 47 3.78 5.53 7.88
C TYR A 47 3.16 6.55 6.92
N LEU A 48 2.24 6.11 6.07
CA LEU A 48 1.54 6.97 5.12
C LEU A 48 0.76 8.06 5.84
N MET A 49 0.04 7.75 6.92
CA MET A 49 -0.68 8.75 7.72
C MET A 49 0.26 9.87 8.21
N LYS A 50 1.44 9.51 8.70
CA LYS A 50 2.44 10.47 9.19
C LYS A 50 3.10 11.27 8.07
N LYS A 51 3.27 10.64 6.90
CA LYS A 51 3.99 11.20 5.76
C LYS A 51 3.10 12.10 4.90
N THR A 52 1.88 11.66 4.61
CA THR A 52 0.92 12.32 3.72
C THR A 52 -0.07 13.20 4.48
N GLY A 53 -0.26 12.96 5.78
CA GLY A 53 -1.24 13.67 6.61
C GLY A 53 -2.68 13.23 6.37
N GLU A 54 -2.91 12.19 5.57
CA GLU A 54 -4.25 11.69 5.26
C GLU A 54 -4.83 10.82 6.38
N GLU A 55 -6.17 10.74 6.39
CA GLU A 55 -6.88 9.85 7.30
C GLU A 55 -6.63 8.38 6.97
N ARG A 56 -6.61 7.54 8.01
CA ARG A 56 -6.43 6.09 7.88
C ARG A 56 -7.40 5.46 6.87
N SER A 57 -8.63 5.95 6.84
CA SER A 57 -9.68 5.49 5.92
C SER A 57 -9.33 5.73 4.45
N GLU A 58 -8.80 6.90 4.12
CA GLU A 58 -8.42 7.26 2.75
C GLU A 58 -7.19 6.48 2.30
N ILE A 59 -6.18 6.36 3.16
CA ILE A 59 -5.01 5.54 2.89
C ILE A 59 -5.41 4.08 2.67
N ARG A 60 -6.29 3.55 3.52
CA ARG A 60 -6.80 2.18 3.40
C ARG A 60 -7.49 1.95 2.06
N ARG A 61 -8.35 2.89 1.64
CA ARG A 61 -9.03 2.83 0.34
C ARG A 61 -8.04 2.82 -0.82
N LYS A 62 -7.09 3.75 -0.85
CA LYS A 62 -6.07 3.83 -1.91
C LYS A 62 -5.21 2.56 -1.98
N ILE A 63 -4.76 2.05 -0.84
CA ILE A 63 -4.03 0.78 -0.77
C ILE A 63 -4.86 -0.37 -1.35
N ASP A 64 -6.14 -0.46 -0.98
CA ASP A 64 -7.02 -1.50 -1.49
C ASP A 64 -7.27 -1.37 -3.00
N GLU A 65 -7.44 -0.17 -3.51
CA GLU A 65 -7.63 0.12 -4.92
C GLU A 65 -6.40 -0.27 -5.74
N ILE A 66 -5.20 0.13 -5.31
CA ILE A 66 -3.94 -0.23 -5.96
C ILE A 66 -3.73 -1.75 -5.92
N ALA A 67 -4.02 -2.39 -4.79
CA ALA A 67 -3.90 -3.83 -4.65
C ALA A 67 -4.86 -4.60 -5.58
N ASP A 68 -6.10 -4.12 -5.71
CA ASP A 68 -7.09 -4.67 -6.65
C ASP A 68 -6.67 -4.45 -8.11
N GLU A 69 -6.19 -3.24 -8.46
CA GLU A 69 -5.74 -2.94 -9.82
C GLU A 69 -4.63 -3.91 -10.24
N ILE A 70 -3.67 -4.17 -9.35
CA ILE A 70 -2.56 -5.08 -9.62
C ILE A 70 -3.07 -6.50 -9.74
N LYS A 71 -3.91 -6.98 -8.81
CA LYS A 71 -4.50 -8.32 -8.88
C LYS A 71 -5.34 -8.54 -10.16
N SER A 72 -6.02 -7.52 -10.65
CA SER A 72 -6.80 -7.60 -11.89
C SER A 72 -5.94 -7.62 -13.16
N ARG A 73 -4.65 -7.28 -13.05
CA ARG A 73 -3.71 -7.20 -14.19
C ARG A 73 -2.82 -8.43 -14.35
N VAL A 74 -2.85 -9.36 -13.38
CA VAL A 74 -2.11 -10.64 -13.37
C VAL A 74 -3.06 -11.79 -13.64
#